data_AF-A3WFS1-F1
#
_entry.id   AF-A3WFS1-F1
#
_cell.length_a   1.000
_cell.length_b   1.000
_cell.length_c   1.000
_cell.angle_alpha   90.00
_cell.angle_beta   90.00
_cell.angle_gamma   90.00
#
_symmetry.space_group_name_H-M   'P 1'
#
loop_
_entity.id
_entity.type
_entity.pdbx_description
1 polymer ?
#
loop_
_entity_poly.entity_id
_entity_poly.type
_entity_poly.pdbx_seq_one_letter_code
_entity_poly.pdbx_strand_id
1 'polypeptide(L)'
;MVAARRPRLLKGRLVSAGCVLILASVPALANAQAYQCRTPQVSSVPQIAPDGARRDTPVTGYTLALSWSPEFCKPREDSRAHRVQCSGENGRFGFVVHGLWPQSPRGSWPQWCAAQSRLTPAQIREHMCMMPSARLIARQWAKHGSCMTRRPETYLGVTRILWDSLRIPDYDRISREEGLTAGRIRQAFADANGSSWQAFHVGVKLNERGWLQEIRLCYSRRFRPTRCDDARFGARDDVAARIWRGL
;
A
#
# COMPACT_ATOMS: atom_id res chain seq x y z
N MET A 1 -57.29 -68.34 28.58
CA MET A 1 -56.56 -69.45 29.23
C MET A 1 -55.35 -69.82 28.39
N VAL A 2 -54.15 -69.79 29.01
CA VAL A 2 -52.96 -70.62 28.69
C VAL A 2 -52.31 -70.34 27.31
N ALA A 3 -51.01 -70.15 27.13
CA ALA A 3 -49.83 -70.11 27.98
C ALA A 3 -48.72 -69.40 27.21
N ALA A 4 -47.78 -68.85 27.96
CA ALA A 4 -46.53 -68.27 27.50
C ALA A 4 -45.68 -69.26 26.67
N ARG A 5 -45.03 -68.76 25.62
CA ARG A 5 -43.84 -69.37 25.02
C ARG A 5 -42.64 -68.43 25.17
N ARG A 6 -41.57 -68.99 25.74
CA ARG A 6 -40.29 -68.35 26.05
C ARG A 6 -39.53 -67.93 24.78
N PRO A 7 -38.67 -66.89 24.86
CA PRO A 7 -38.01 -66.30 23.70
C PRO A 7 -36.82 -67.13 23.21
N ARG A 8 -36.60 -67.17 21.89
CA ARG A 8 -35.38 -67.69 21.27
C ARG A 8 -34.35 -66.57 21.09
N LEU A 9 -33.16 -66.79 21.63
CA LEU A 9 -31.97 -65.95 21.47
C LEU A 9 -31.52 -65.93 19.99
N LEU A 10 -31.51 -64.75 19.36
CA LEU A 10 -30.77 -64.53 18.11
C LEU A 10 -29.34 -64.09 18.44
N LYS A 11 -28.35 -64.90 18.01
CA LYS A 11 -26.94 -64.54 17.99
C LYS A 11 -26.69 -63.53 16.86
N GLY A 12 -26.64 -62.24 17.20
CA GLY A 12 -26.21 -61.20 16.27
C GLY A 12 -24.71 -61.26 16.03
N ARG A 13 -24.29 -61.51 14.78
CA ARG A 13 -22.92 -61.30 14.32
C ARG A 13 -22.69 -59.79 14.17
N LEU A 14 -21.89 -59.20 15.05
CA LEU A 14 -21.41 -57.82 14.88
C LEU A 14 -20.30 -57.84 13.82
N VAL A 15 -20.62 -57.29 12.65
CA VAL A 15 -19.67 -56.94 11.60
C VAL A 15 -18.88 -55.72 12.09
N SER A 16 -17.56 -55.86 12.23
CA SER A 16 -16.67 -54.73 12.53
C SER A 16 -16.70 -53.73 11.37
N ALA A 17 -17.35 -52.59 11.58
CA ALA A 17 -17.26 -51.44 10.69
C ALA A 17 -15.88 -50.81 10.84
N GLY A 18 -15.01 -51.04 9.85
CA GLY A 18 -13.72 -50.36 9.73
C GLY A 18 -13.94 -48.87 9.51
N CYS A 19 -13.62 -48.06 10.51
CA CYS A 19 -13.68 -46.61 10.43
C CYS A 19 -12.48 -46.12 9.60
N VAL A 20 -12.68 -45.92 8.30
CA VAL A 20 -11.70 -45.29 7.42
C VAL A 20 -11.70 -43.79 7.73
N LEU A 21 -10.74 -43.35 8.55
CA LEU A 21 -10.46 -41.93 8.78
C LEU A 21 -9.87 -41.33 7.49
N ILE A 22 -10.74 -40.76 6.67
CA ILE A 22 -10.31 -39.89 5.56
C ILE A 22 -9.81 -38.58 6.18
N LEU A 23 -8.49 -38.48 6.33
CA LEU A 23 -7.81 -37.23 6.66
C LEU A 23 -8.02 -36.25 5.51
N ALA A 24 -9.06 -35.41 5.62
CA ALA A 24 -9.23 -34.26 4.76
C ALA A 24 -8.03 -33.32 5.02
N SER A 25 -7.08 -33.33 4.09
CA SER A 25 -6.00 -32.34 4.03
C SER A 25 -6.67 -31.00 3.71
N VAL A 26 -6.94 -30.22 4.76
CA VAL A 26 -7.31 -28.82 4.60
C VAL A 26 -6.13 -28.16 3.89
N PRO A 27 -6.27 -27.62 2.67
CA PRO A 27 -5.19 -26.86 2.08
C PRO A 27 -4.95 -25.69 3.04
N ALA A 28 -3.77 -25.68 3.65
CA ALA A 28 -3.31 -24.50 4.36
C ALA A 28 -3.37 -23.36 3.36
N LEU A 29 -4.33 -22.45 3.53
CA LEU A 29 -4.28 -21.15 2.88
C LEU A 29 -2.98 -20.53 3.37
N ALA A 30 -1.94 -20.64 2.56
CA ALA A 30 -0.71 -19.91 2.72
C ALA A 30 -1.11 -18.42 2.64
N ASN A 31 -1.37 -17.82 3.79
CA ASN A 31 -1.42 -16.38 3.95
C ASN A 31 0.00 -15.89 3.67
N ALA A 32 0.31 -15.71 2.38
CA ALA A 32 1.52 -15.09 1.90
C ALA A 32 1.64 -13.72 2.58
N GLN A 33 2.54 -13.65 3.55
CA GLN A 33 3.11 -12.43 4.13
C GLN A 33 2.13 -11.28 4.37
N ALA A 34 1.19 -11.46 5.31
CA ALA A 34 0.62 -10.30 5.96
C ALA A 34 1.73 -9.67 6.82
N TYR A 35 2.42 -8.68 6.28
CA TYR A 35 3.12 -7.67 7.08
C TYR A 35 2.10 -7.12 8.09
N GLN A 36 2.09 -7.66 9.32
CA GLN A 36 1.08 -7.34 10.32
C GLN A 36 1.26 -5.89 10.76
N CYS A 37 0.53 -4.97 10.12
CA CYS A 37 0.48 -3.61 10.61
C CYS A 37 -0.37 -3.54 11.88
N ARG A 38 0.25 -3.11 12.98
CA ARG A 38 -0.45 -2.77 14.23
C ARG A 38 -0.67 -1.27 14.25
N THR A 39 -1.91 -0.86 14.01
CA THR A 39 -2.26 0.57 14.01
C THR A 39 -2.03 1.19 15.40
N PRO A 40 -1.21 2.26 15.51
CA PRO A 40 -0.99 2.92 16.79
C PRO A 40 -2.23 3.70 17.23
N GLN A 41 -2.27 4.07 18.51
CA GLN A 41 -3.25 5.04 18.99
C GLN A 41 -2.95 6.43 18.41
N VAL A 42 -4.01 7.17 18.05
CA VAL A 42 -3.92 8.55 17.57
C VAL A 42 -4.93 9.37 18.35
N SER A 43 -4.43 10.24 19.23
CA SER A 43 -5.27 11.08 20.11
C SER A 43 -5.49 12.49 19.56
N SER A 44 -4.62 12.95 18.65
CA SER A 44 -4.69 14.31 18.11
C SER A 44 -4.22 14.36 16.65
N VAL A 45 -4.64 15.42 15.95
CA VAL A 45 -4.24 15.69 14.57
C VAL A 45 -3.05 16.65 14.60
N PRO A 46 -1.88 16.27 14.06
CA PRO A 46 -0.72 17.15 14.05
C PRO A 46 -0.99 18.46 13.31
N GLN A 47 -0.52 19.58 13.89
CA GLN A 47 -0.58 20.88 13.22
C GLN A 47 0.44 20.94 12.07
N ILE A 48 -0.02 21.43 10.92
CA ILE A 48 0.77 21.52 9.69
C ILE A 48 0.83 22.98 9.26
N ALA A 49 2.04 23.55 9.27
CA ALA A 49 2.32 24.84 8.66
C ALA A 49 2.59 24.66 7.15
N PRO A 50 2.05 25.56 6.29
CA PRO A 50 2.41 25.62 4.89
C PRO A 50 3.92 25.83 4.69
N ASP A 51 4.51 25.12 3.73
CA ASP A 51 5.92 25.26 3.33
C ASP A 51 6.09 26.04 2.02
N GLY A 52 5.03 26.69 1.54
CA GLY A 52 5.03 27.40 0.28
C GLY A 52 3.70 28.12 0.05
N ALA A 53 3.66 28.95 -0.98
CA ALA A 53 2.48 29.71 -1.34
C ALA A 53 1.32 28.81 -1.79
N ARG A 54 0.09 29.26 -1.51
CA ARG A 54 -1.13 28.66 -2.05
C ARG A 54 -1.11 28.73 -3.58
N ARG A 55 -1.44 27.61 -4.22
CA ARG A 55 -1.64 27.53 -5.67
C ARG A 55 -2.96 26.84 -5.94
N ASP A 56 -3.89 27.59 -6.51
CA ASP A 56 -5.24 27.13 -6.84
C ASP A 56 -5.35 27.05 -8.37
N THR A 57 -4.93 25.91 -8.93
CA THR A 57 -4.93 25.67 -10.38
C THR A 57 -5.83 24.49 -10.73
N PRO A 58 -6.41 24.45 -11.94
CA PRO A 58 -7.26 23.33 -12.35
C PRO A 58 -6.50 22.00 -12.31
N VAL A 59 -7.09 20.99 -11.68
CA VAL A 59 -6.55 19.62 -11.62
C VAL A 59 -6.75 18.93 -12.97
N THR A 60 -5.66 18.41 -13.55
CA THR A 60 -5.65 17.69 -14.83
C THR A 60 -5.19 16.24 -14.73
N GLY A 61 -4.82 15.79 -13.54
CA GLY A 61 -4.46 14.40 -13.28
C GLY A 61 -3.95 14.25 -11.85
N TYR A 62 -3.42 13.08 -11.57
CA TYR A 62 -2.93 12.75 -10.24
C TYR A 62 -1.64 11.94 -10.32
N THR A 63 -0.87 11.99 -9.23
CA THR A 63 0.21 11.04 -8.97
C THR A 63 -0.03 10.39 -7.62
N LEU A 64 -0.15 9.07 -7.59
CA LEU A 64 -0.05 8.32 -6.34
C LEU A 64 1.44 7.99 -6.13
N ALA A 65 2.04 8.60 -5.13
CA ALA A 65 3.44 8.37 -4.78
C ALA A 65 3.53 7.32 -3.68
N LEU A 66 4.36 6.30 -3.92
CA LEU A 66 4.58 5.19 -3.00
C LEU A 66 6.04 5.16 -2.57
N SER A 67 6.30 5.37 -1.29
CA SER A 67 7.66 5.36 -0.72
C SER A 67 8.10 3.94 -0.39
N TRP A 68 9.34 3.61 -0.73
CA TRP A 68 9.98 2.35 -0.33
C TRP A 68 10.50 2.47 1.11
N SER A 69 9.77 1.89 2.07
CA SER A 69 10.08 2.07 3.49
C SER A 69 11.46 1.54 3.90
N PRO A 70 11.97 0.41 3.40
CA PRO A 70 13.32 -0.05 3.76
C PRO A 70 14.41 0.99 3.54
N GLU A 71 14.43 1.65 2.37
CA GLU A 71 15.42 2.71 2.10
C GLU A 71 15.13 3.96 2.95
N PHE A 72 13.86 4.31 3.15
CA PHE A 72 13.48 5.45 4.00
C PHE A 72 13.88 5.25 5.46
N CYS A 73 13.73 4.04 6.00
CA CYS A 73 13.92 3.71 7.40
C CYS A 73 15.37 3.39 7.76
N LYS A 74 16.22 3.02 6.79
CA LYS A 74 17.64 2.71 7.02
C LYS A 74 18.40 3.72 7.92
N PRO A 75 18.21 5.05 7.81
CA PRO A 75 18.83 6.01 8.72
C PRO A 75 17.89 6.53 9.83
N ARG A 76 16.74 5.88 10.08
CA ARG A 76 15.63 6.38 10.92
C ARG A 76 15.07 5.35 11.90
N GLU A 77 15.73 4.21 12.09
CA GLU A 77 15.26 3.14 13.01
C GLU A 77 15.03 3.67 14.43
N ASP A 78 15.95 4.51 14.94
CA ASP A 78 15.85 5.15 16.26
C ASP A 78 15.06 6.47 16.26
N SER A 79 14.51 6.89 15.12
CA SER A 79 13.82 8.17 15.02
C SER A 79 12.44 8.12 15.66
N ARG A 80 12.26 8.83 16.79
CA ARG A 80 10.95 8.95 17.45
C ARG A 80 9.86 9.45 16.52
N ALA A 81 10.18 10.35 15.58
CA ALA A 81 9.24 10.92 14.62
C ALA A 81 8.75 9.91 13.56
N HIS A 82 9.55 8.86 13.30
CA HIS A 82 9.26 7.84 12.30
C HIS A 82 9.07 6.44 12.90
N ARG A 83 9.01 6.34 14.23
CA ARG A 83 8.96 5.09 14.99
C ARG A 83 7.89 4.12 14.46
N VAL A 84 6.68 4.61 14.17
CA VAL A 84 5.59 3.77 13.65
C VAL A 84 5.97 3.06 12.35
N GLN A 85 6.72 3.72 11.45
CA GLN A 85 7.13 3.11 10.19
C GLN A 85 8.41 2.29 10.31
N CYS A 86 9.33 2.72 11.19
CA CYS A 86 10.73 2.28 11.13
C CYS A 86 11.20 1.43 12.30
N SER A 87 10.47 1.34 13.42
CA SER A 87 10.94 0.56 14.58
C SER A 87 10.63 -0.93 14.50
N GLY A 88 9.77 -1.36 13.57
CA GLY A 88 9.26 -2.73 13.47
C GLY A 88 8.18 -3.09 14.50
N GLU A 89 7.95 -2.27 15.53
CA GLU A 89 6.95 -2.54 16.58
C GLU A 89 5.51 -2.51 16.06
N ASN A 90 5.25 -1.67 15.06
CA ASN A 90 3.95 -1.52 14.41
C ASN A 90 3.82 -2.35 13.13
N GLY A 91 4.76 -3.28 12.90
CA GLY A 91 4.91 -4.00 11.65
C GLY A 91 6.11 -3.51 10.85
N ARG A 92 6.51 -4.30 9.86
CA ARG A 92 7.53 -3.95 8.88
C ARG A 92 6.83 -3.60 7.57
N PHE A 93 7.26 -2.53 6.90
CA PHE A 93 6.57 -2.00 5.72
C PHE A 93 7.45 -2.15 4.48
N GLY A 94 6.86 -2.59 3.37
CA GLY A 94 7.45 -2.45 2.04
C GLY A 94 7.12 -1.06 1.47
N PHE A 95 6.36 -1.05 0.38
CA PHE A 95 5.76 0.19 -0.10
C PHE A 95 4.68 0.71 0.85
N VAL A 96 4.67 2.02 1.06
CA VAL A 96 3.61 2.75 1.74
C VAL A 96 3.19 3.94 0.90
N VAL A 97 1.97 4.43 1.08
CA VAL A 97 1.54 5.64 0.38
C VAL A 97 2.25 6.85 0.99
N HIS A 98 3.00 7.56 0.15
CA HIS A 98 3.50 8.89 0.48
C HIS A 98 2.34 9.89 0.38
N GLY A 99 1.60 9.87 -0.73
CA GLY A 99 0.39 10.68 -0.91
C GLY A 99 -0.17 10.62 -2.32
N LEU A 100 -1.37 11.20 -2.48
CA LEU A 100 -2.04 11.38 -3.76
C LEU A 100 -2.00 12.87 -4.14
N TRP A 101 -1.28 13.20 -5.20
CA TRP A 101 -0.95 14.58 -5.53
C TRP A 101 -1.68 15.03 -6.79
N PRO A 102 -2.52 16.09 -6.72
CA PRO A 102 -3.12 16.67 -7.90
C PRO A 102 -2.04 17.29 -8.79
N GLN A 103 -2.19 17.09 -10.09
CA GLN A 103 -1.33 17.67 -11.12
C GLN A 103 -2.12 18.72 -11.90
N SER A 104 -1.41 19.72 -12.43
CA SER A 104 -1.93 20.72 -13.36
C SER A 104 -1.07 20.75 -14.62
N PRO A 105 -1.51 21.41 -15.70
CA PRO A 105 -0.70 21.55 -16.92
C PRO A 105 0.65 22.22 -16.66
N ARG A 106 1.60 22.01 -17.59
CA ARG A 106 2.93 22.64 -17.57
C ARG A 106 3.75 22.33 -16.31
N GLY A 107 3.58 21.13 -15.75
CA GLY A 107 4.35 20.67 -14.59
C GLY A 107 4.04 21.42 -13.28
N SER A 108 2.96 22.20 -13.24
CA SER A 108 2.47 22.83 -12.02
C SER A 108 1.61 21.85 -11.20
N TRP A 109 1.46 22.09 -9.90
CA TRP A 109 0.56 21.34 -9.03
C TRP A 109 -0.19 22.28 -8.08
N PRO A 110 -1.50 22.07 -7.86
CA PRO A 110 -2.22 22.79 -6.81
C PRO A 110 -1.65 22.42 -5.44
N GLN A 111 -1.56 23.40 -4.54
CA GLN A 111 -1.16 23.15 -3.16
C GLN A 111 -1.74 24.17 -2.18
N TRP A 112 -1.90 23.73 -0.93
CA TRP A 112 -2.31 24.57 0.20
C TRP A 112 -3.63 25.31 -0.06
N CYS A 113 -4.56 24.66 -0.76
CA CYS A 113 -5.90 25.21 -0.99
C CYS A 113 -6.69 25.31 0.31
N ALA A 114 -7.71 26.14 0.35
CA ALA A 114 -8.52 26.33 1.55
C ALA A 114 -9.23 25.03 1.96
N ALA A 115 -8.81 24.45 3.08
CA ALA A 115 -9.49 23.31 3.66
C ALA A 115 -10.79 23.76 4.33
N GLN A 116 -11.92 23.19 3.90
CA GLN A 116 -13.24 23.50 4.47
C GLN A 116 -13.59 22.58 5.64
N SER A 117 -12.85 21.50 5.84
CA SER A 117 -13.05 20.55 6.92
C SER A 117 -11.69 20.10 7.49
N ARG A 118 -11.68 19.83 8.79
CA ARG A 118 -10.49 19.37 9.51
C ARG A 118 -10.48 17.84 9.54
N LEU A 119 -9.27 17.27 9.47
CA LEU A 119 -9.08 15.86 9.81
C LEU A 119 -9.43 15.62 11.28
N THR A 120 -9.84 14.39 11.58
CA THR A 120 -10.05 13.87 12.93
C THR A 120 -9.00 12.80 13.26
N PRO A 121 -8.71 12.54 14.56
CA PRO A 121 -7.80 11.47 14.95
C PRO A 121 -8.23 10.08 14.45
N ALA A 122 -9.54 9.82 14.41
CA ALA A 122 -10.11 8.56 13.92
C ALA A 122 -9.77 8.30 12.45
N GLN A 123 -9.92 9.33 11.60
CA GLN A 123 -9.54 9.23 10.19
C GLN A 123 -8.04 8.99 10.02
N ILE A 124 -7.19 9.68 10.78
CA ILE A 124 -5.75 9.41 10.72
C ILE A 124 -5.47 7.95 11.07
N ARG A 125 -6.02 7.48 12.20
CA ARG A 125 -5.84 6.11 12.68
C ARG A 125 -6.21 5.08 11.61
N GLU A 126 -7.34 5.27 10.93
CA GLU A 126 -7.84 4.35 9.90
C GLU A 126 -6.86 4.13 8.74
N HIS A 127 -6.04 5.13 8.42
CA HIS A 127 -5.12 5.11 7.28
C HIS A 127 -3.65 4.86 7.68
N MET A 128 -3.33 4.66 8.96
CA MET A 128 -1.95 4.50 9.44
C MET A 128 -1.22 3.28 8.85
N CYS A 129 -1.93 2.20 8.51
CA CYS A 129 -1.29 1.04 7.89
C CYS A 129 -0.93 1.23 6.41
N MET A 130 -1.60 2.15 5.74
CA MET A 130 -1.27 2.57 4.38
C MET A 130 -0.24 3.71 4.39
N MET A 131 -0.29 4.57 5.41
CA MET A 131 0.52 5.77 5.57
C MET A 131 1.02 5.86 7.03
N PRO A 132 2.14 5.22 7.41
CA PRO A 132 2.56 5.03 8.81
C PRO A 132 3.15 6.28 9.48
N SER A 133 2.50 7.43 9.32
CA SER A 133 2.81 8.67 10.02
C SER A 133 1.59 9.59 10.07
N ALA A 134 1.12 9.90 11.28
CA ALA A 134 0.02 10.83 11.50
C ALA A 134 0.31 12.23 10.92
N ARG A 135 1.55 12.69 11.06
CA ARG A 135 2.00 13.98 10.50
C ARG A 135 2.01 13.95 8.97
N LEU A 136 2.38 12.81 8.37
CA LEU A 136 2.30 12.64 6.93
C LEU A 136 0.86 12.75 6.45
N ILE A 137 -0.07 11.97 7.02
CA ILE A 137 -1.49 12.00 6.66
C ILE A 137 -2.05 13.43 6.75
N ALA A 138 -1.80 14.12 7.87
CA ALA A 138 -2.23 15.50 8.07
C ALA A 138 -1.64 16.45 7.01
N ARG A 139 -0.36 16.31 6.67
CA ARG A 139 0.30 17.13 5.65
C ARG A 139 -0.26 16.86 4.26
N GLN A 140 -0.47 15.61 3.90
CA GLN A 140 -0.97 15.25 2.58
C GLN A 140 -2.38 15.78 2.35
N TRP A 141 -3.25 15.74 3.37
CA TRP A 141 -4.53 16.43 3.32
C TRP A 141 -4.37 17.94 3.15
N ALA A 142 -3.63 18.59 4.06
CA ALA A 142 -3.54 20.05 4.08
C ALA A 142 -2.89 20.63 2.80
N LYS A 143 -1.85 19.96 2.30
CA LYS A 143 -1.09 20.41 1.13
C LYS A 143 -1.74 20.01 -0.19
N HIS A 144 -2.26 18.79 -0.31
CA HIS A 144 -2.67 18.23 -1.61
C HIS A 144 -4.17 17.90 -1.65
N GLY A 145 -4.69 17.21 -0.63
CA GLY A 145 -6.08 16.77 -0.59
C GLY A 145 -7.11 17.92 -0.57
N SER A 146 -6.78 19.02 0.11
CA SER A 146 -7.60 20.24 0.17
C SER A 146 -7.84 20.89 -1.19
N CYS A 147 -6.97 20.62 -2.18
CA CYS A 147 -7.13 21.08 -3.55
C CYS A 147 -7.96 20.12 -4.43
N MET A 148 -8.29 18.93 -3.93
CA MET A 148 -9.03 17.90 -4.66
C MET A 148 -10.49 17.84 -4.23
N THR A 149 -10.77 18.11 -2.96
CA THR A 149 -12.10 17.96 -2.35
C THR A 149 -12.22 18.79 -1.08
N ARG A 150 -13.46 19.03 -0.65
CA ARG A 150 -13.79 19.77 0.57
C ARG A 150 -13.63 18.93 1.84
N ARG A 151 -13.65 17.59 1.70
CA ARG A 151 -13.74 16.63 2.81
C ARG A 151 -12.51 15.70 2.88
N PRO A 152 -11.81 15.60 4.03
CA PRO A 152 -10.67 14.71 4.18
C PRO A 152 -11.01 13.23 3.95
N GLU A 153 -12.22 12.80 4.35
CA GLU A 153 -12.72 11.44 4.15
C GLU A 153 -12.71 11.06 2.67
N THR A 154 -13.12 11.98 1.80
CA THR A 154 -13.13 11.74 0.35
C THR A 154 -11.72 11.60 -0.20
N TYR A 155 -10.78 12.45 0.22
CA TYR A 155 -9.39 12.38 -0.23
C TYR A 155 -8.71 11.07 0.21
N LEU A 156 -8.84 10.72 1.48
CA LEU A 156 -8.24 9.51 2.03
C LEU A 156 -8.92 8.24 1.51
N GLY A 157 -10.24 8.27 1.31
CA GLY A 157 -11.01 7.18 0.71
C GLY A 157 -10.58 6.88 -0.73
N VAL A 158 -10.44 7.91 -1.59
CA VAL A 158 -9.93 7.73 -2.96
C VAL A 158 -8.49 7.19 -2.93
N THR A 159 -7.65 7.72 -2.04
CA THR A 159 -6.27 7.25 -1.89
C THR A 159 -6.23 5.76 -1.53
N ARG A 160 -7.07 5.33 -0.58
CA ARG A 160 -7.22 3.93 -0.18
C ARG A 160 -7.70 3.06 -1.34
N ILE A 161 -8.74 3.48 -2.06
CA ILE A 161 -9.27 2.72 -3.22
C ILE A 161 -8.17 2.49 -4.27
N LEU A 162 -7.37 3.52 -4.57
CA LEU A 162 -6.26 3.37 -5.51
C LEU A 162 -5.21 2.40 -4.97
N TRP A 163 -4.81 2.53 -3.70
CA TRP A 163 -3.83 1.66 -3.05
C TRP A 163 -4.29 0.18 -3.02
N ASP A 164 -5.52 -0.08 -2.59
CA ASP A 164 -6.06 -1.44 -2.46
C ASP A 164 -6.27 -2.11 -3.83
N SER A 165 -6.33 -1.34 -4.92
CA SER A 165 -6.41 -1.87 -6.28
C SER A 165 -5.08 -2.39 -6.84
N LEU A 166 -3.95 -2.11 -6.15
CA LEU A 166 -2.63 -2.43 -6.65
C LEU A 166 -2.19 -3.84 -6.25
N ARG A 167 -1.55 -4.52 -7.18
CA ARG A 167 -0.73 -5.71 -6.92
C ARG A 167 0.73 -5.27 -6.84
N ILE A 168 1.29 -5.26 -5.64
CA ILE A 168 2.69 -4.87 -5.43
C ILE A 168 3.59 -6.08 -5.73
N PRO A 169 4.52 -5.99 -6.70
CA PRO A 169 5.49 -7.05 -6.96
C PRO A 169 6.37 -7.36 -5.74
N ASP A 170 6.93 -8.56 -5.68
CA ASP A 170 7.96 -8.90 -4.70
C ASP A 170 9.27 -8.18 -5.05
N TYR A 171 9.41 -6.98 -4.50
CA TYR A 171 10.59 -6.15 -4.69
C TYR A 171 11.81 -6.64 -3.90
N ASP A 172 11.66 -7.53 -2.90
CA ASP A 172 12.83 -8.21 -2.30
C ASP A 172 13.44 -9.18 -3.31
N ARG A 173 12.61 -9.98 -4.00
CA ARG A 173 13.10 -10.86 -5.07
C ARG A 173 13.72 -10.05 -6.21
N ILE A 174 13.06 -8.99 -6.67
CA ILE A 174 13.56 -8.13 -7.77
C ILE A 174 14.89 -7.48 -7.40
N SER A 175 15.10 -7.13 -6.13
CA SER A 175 16.37 -6.53 -5.67
C SER A 175 17.61 -7.40 -5.88
N ARG A 176 17.42 -8.70 -6.16
CA ARG A 176 18.49 -9.70 -6.35
C ARG A 176 18.81 -9.97 -7.81
N GLU A 177 18.07 -9.35 -8.74
CA GLU A 177 18.34 -9.51 -10.17
C GLU A 177 19.66 -8.80 -10.52
N GLU A 178 20.54 -9.51 -11.24
CA GLU A 178 21.78 -8.92 -11.75
C GLU A 178 21.48 -7.81 -12.77
N GLY A 179 22.22 -6.71 -12.68
CA GLY A 179 22.03 -5.58 -13.61
C GLY A 179 20.67 -4.87 -13.48
N LEU A 180 20.03 -4.91 -12.30
CA LEU A 180 18.75 -4.24 -12.06
C LEU A 180 18.76 -2.78 -12.53
N THR A 181 17.75 -2.39 -13.32
CA THR A 181 17.58 -1.02 -13.81
C THR A 181 16.25 -0.41 -13.35
N ALA A 182 16.12 0.92 -13.47
CA ALA A 182 14.86 1.60 -13.23
C ALA A 182 13.74 1.12 -14.17
N GLY A 183 14.07 0.81 -15.44
CA GLY A 183 13.11 0.24 -16.39
C GLY A 183 12.59 -1.13 -15.93
N ARG A 184 13.47 -1.98 -15.40
CA ARG A 184 13.06 -3.27 -14.85
C ARG A 184 12.13 -3.14 -13.64
N ILE A 185 12.38 -2.16 -12.75
CA ILE A 185 11.50 -1.84 -11.60
C ILE A 185 10.09 -1.44 -12.07
N ARG A 186 9.99 -0.63 -13.14
CA ARG A 186 8.69 -0.24 -13.75
C ARG A 186 7.99 -1.42 -14.38
N GLN A 187 8.73 -2.20 -15.16
CA GLN A 187 8.17 -3.34 -15.87
C GLN A 187 7.60 -4.35 -14.89
N ALA A 188 8.31 -4.63 -13.79
CA ALA A 188 7.81 -5.50 -12.73
C ALA A 188 6.44 -5.04 -12.17
N PHE A 189 6.27 -3.73 -11.97
CA PHE A 189 4.99 -3.18 -11.52
C PHE A 189 3.89 -3.38 -12.57
N ALA A 190 4.19 -3.05 -13.83
CA ALA A 190 3.24 -3.19 -14.94
C ALA A 190 2.80 -4.66 -15.11
N ASP A 191 3.75 -5.59 -15.10
CA ASP A 191 3.49 -7.04 -15.21
C ASP A 191 2.55 -7.53 -14.11
N ALA A 192 2.76 -7.11 -12.86
CA ALA A 192 1.93 -7.52 -11.73
C ALA A 192 0.49 -6.96 -11.81
N ASN A 193 0.30 -5.80 -12.45
CA ASN A 193 -1.00 -5.11 -12.53
C ASN A 193 -1.71 -5.28 -13.89
N GLY A 194 -1.17 -6.13 -14.77
CA GLY A 194 -1.80 -6.59 -16.00
C GLY A 194 -2.04 -5.48 -17.04
N SER A 195 -2.98 -5.72 -17.95
CA SER A 195 -3.22 -4.87 -19.13
C SER A 195 -3.64 -3.42 -18.86
N SER A 196 -4.02 -3.09 -17.62
CA SER A 196 -4.32 -1.71 -17.22
C SER A 196 -3.06 -0.85 -17.06
N TRP A 197 -1.90 -1.48 -16.86
CA TRP A 197 -0.64 -0.79 -16.60
C TRP A 197 0.40 -1.08 -17.68
N GLN A 198 1.13 -0.04 -18.03
CA GLN A 198 2.30 -0.10 -18.91
C GLN A 198 3.45 0.58 -18.18
N ALA A 199 4.70 0.22 -18.49
CA ALA A 199 5.87 0.75 -17.79
C ALA A 199 5.92 2.29 -17.77
N PHE A 200 5.47 2.96 -18.84
CA PHE A 200 5.43 4.43 -18.92
C PHE A 200 4.36 5.11 -18.05
N HIS A 201 3.49 4.34 -17.38
CA HIS A 201 2.58 4.85 -16.34
C HIS A 201 3.25 4.93 -14.96
N VAL A 202 4.45 4.37 -14.83
CA VAL A 202 5.17 4.20 -13.57
C VAL A 202 6.46 5.02 -13.63
N GLY A 203 6.57 6.01 -12.76
CA GLY A 203 7.82 6.73 -12.51
C GLY A 203 8.64 6.03 -11.43
N VAL A 204 9.97 6.10 -11.55
CA VAL A 204 10.91 5.57 -10.56
C VAL A 204 11.82 6.70 -10.11
N LYS A 205 11.81 6.95 -8.80
CA LYS A 205 12.70 7.88 -8.14
C LYS A 205 13.78 7.10 -7.40
N LEU A 206 15.02 7.31 -7.83
CA LEU A 206 16.21 6.84 -7.14
C LEU A 206 16.80 7.98 -6.29
N ASN A 207 17.45 7.65 -5.19
CA ASN A 207 18.33 8.60 -4.50
C ASN A 207 19.62 8.83 -5.31
N GLU A 208 20.46 9.76 -4.86
CA GLU A 208 21.76 10.07 -5.48
C GLU A 208 22.71 8.87 -5.55
N ARG A 209 22.50 7.87 -4.69
CA ARG A 209 23.26 6.62 -4.65
C ARG A 209 22.60 5.52 -5.51
N GLY A 210 21.57 5.81 -6.30
CA GLY A 210 20.87 4.83 -7.14
C GLY A 210 19.93 3.86 -6.41
N TRP A 211 19.60 4.11 -5.14
CA TRP A 211 18.64 3.27 -4.40
C TRP A 211 17.21 3.75 -4.58
N LEU A 212 16.27 2.81 -4.74
CA LEU A 212 14.84 3.05 -4.85
C LEU A 212 14.31 3.79 -3.63
N GLN A 213 13.80 5.01 -3.85
CA GLN A 213 13.12 5.80 -2.83
C GLN A 213 11.61 5.74 -2.96
N GLU A 214 11.11 5.86 -4.19
CA GLU A 214 9.69 6.06 -4.45
C GLU A 214 9.34 5.58 -5.87
N ILE A 215 8.16 4.98 -6.03
CA ILE A 215 7.52 4.82 -7.34
C ILE A 215 6.34 5.80 -7.44
N ARG A 216 6.13 6.34 -8.64
CA ARG A 216 5.12 7.37 -8.91
C ARG A 216 4.14 6.86 -9.94
N LEU A 217 2.90 6.61 -9.53
CA LEU A 217 1.87 6.08 -10.40
C LEU A 217 1.06 7.24 -10.97
N CYS A 218 1.08 7.41 -12.30
CA CYS A 218 0.44 8.54 -12.95
C CYS A 218 -0.98 8.21 -13.41
N TYR A 219 -1.93 9.09 -13.06
CA TYR A 219 -3.35 8.95 -13.39
C TYR A 219 -3.89 10.19 -14.10
N SER A 220 -4.84 9.95 -15.00
CA SER A 220 -5.70 11.00 -15.57
C SER A 220 -6.68 11.55 -14.53
N ARG A 221 -7.42 12.62 -14.86
CA ARG A 221 -8.50 13.17 -14.01
C ARG A 221 -9.58 12.15 -13.65
N ARG A 222 -9.71 11.08 -14.43
CA ARG A 222 -10.70 10.01 -14.23
C ARG A 222 -10.12 8.80 -13.51
N PHE A 223 -8.95 8.96 -12.86
CA PHE A 223 -8.24 7.89 -12.14
C PHE A 223 -7.92 6.66 -13.01
N ARG A 224 -7.79 6.84 -14.33
CA ARG A 224 -7.23 5.83 -15.23
C ARG A 224 -5.71 6.04 -15.36
N PRO A 225 -4.90 4.96 -15.37
CA PRO A 225 -3.47 5.07 -15.62
C PRO A 225 -3.19 5.88 -16.88
N THR A 226 -2.16 6.74 -16.82
CA THR A 226 -1.74 7.59 -17.93
C THR A 226 -0.23 7.73 -17.92
N ARG A 227 0.35 8.12 -19.06
CA ARG A 227 1.78 8.40 -19.17
C ARG A 227 2.24 9.43 -18.13
N CYS A 228 3.33 9.13 -17.44
CA CYS A 228 4.06 10.11 -16.65
C CYS A 228 4.81 11.08 -17.57
N ASP A 229 4.81 12.38 -17.24
CA ASP A 229 5.77 13.31 -17.85
C ASP A 229 7.18 13.07 -17.30
N ASP A 230 8.19 13.72 -17.88
CA ASP A 230 9.61 13.51 -17.54
C ASP A 230 9.90 13.68 -16.05
N ALA A 231 9.32 14.72 -15.44
CA ALA A 231 9.51 15.02 -14.01
C ALA A 231 8.96 13.91 -13.10
N ARG A 232 7.80 13.36 -13.45
CA ARG A 232 7.18 12.25 -12.70
C ARG A 232 7.79 10.91 -13.07
N PHE A 233 8.25 10.74 -14.31
CA PHE A 233 8.86 9.51 -14.81
C PHE A 233 10.19 9.25 -14.09
N GLY A 234 11.01 10.29 -13.87
CA GLY A 234 12.23 10.16 -13.06
C GLY A 234 13.38 9.49 -13.82
N ALA A 235 14.05 8.51 -13.21
CA ALA A 235 15.24 7.87 -13.78
C ALA A 235 14.94 7.21 -15.13
N ARG A 236 15.79 7.36 -16.14
CA ARG A 236 15.62 6.67 -17.44
C ARG A 236 15.72 5.15 -17.27
N ASP A 237 15.19 4.40 -18.24
CA ASP A 237 15.03 2.94 -18.11
C ASP A 237 16.35 2.16 -18.03
N ASP A 238 17.41 2.69 -18.63
CA ASP A 238 18.77 2.16 -18.65
C ASP A 238 19.59 2.48 -17.40
N VAL A 239 19.07 3.36 -16.52
CA VAL A 239 19.76 3.74 -15.29
C VAL A 239 19.80 2.56 -14.31
N ALA A 240 21.00 2.17 -13.90
CA ALA A 240 21.22 1.15 -12.87
C ALA A 240 20.53 1.53 -11.55
N ALA A 241 19.87 0.56 -10.94
CA ALA A 241 19.07 0.76 -9.74
C ALA A 241 19.37 -0.32 -8.69
N ARG A 242 19.16 0.05 -7.42
CA ARG A 242 19.28 -0.84 -6.27
C ARG A 242 18.04 -0.73 -5.40
N ILE A 243 17.65 -1.82 -4.73
CA ILE A 243 16.51 -1.83 -3.80
C ILE A 243 17.03 -2.33 -2.45
N TRP A 244 16.86 -1.52 -1.41
CA TRP A 244 17.28 -1.90 -0.06
C TRP A 244 16.30 -2.92 0.51
N ARG A 245 16.83 -3.96 1.16
CA ARG A 245 16.06 -5.10 1.67
C ARG A 245 15.88 -5.11 3.19
N GLY A 246 16.56 -4.22 3.90
CA GLY A 246 16.50 -4.17 5.37
C GLY A 246 15.13 -3.68 5.81
N LEU A 247 14.31 -4.61 6.29
CA LEU A 247 13.05 -4.35 6.98
C LEU A 247 13.27 -4.32 8.48
#